data_AF-A0A8C1Y9W1-F1
#
_entry.id   AF-A0A8C1Y9W1-F1
#
_cell.length_a   1.000
_cell.length_b   1.000
_cell.length_c   1.000
_cell.angle_alpha   90.00
_cell.angle_beta   90.00
_cell.angle_gamma   90.00
#
_symmetry.space_group_name_H-M   'P 1'
#
loop_
_entity.id
_entity.type
_entity.pdbx_description
1 polymer ?
#
loop_
_entity_poly.entity_id
_entity_poly.type
_entity_poly.pdbx_seq_one_letter_code
_entity_poly.pdbx_strand_id
1 'polypeptide(L)'
;MRQGNCILLHITQKYILLYCIQWIQKVKEVIMSNRPKVAFSASLGSNGYFGPVNTDVTLVYKNVFINVGDAYQQATGIFIAPVRGVYYFSFFYHSGTKHGTGLALYRNGKHVALTKNNPSTDSPENGGNGLTLLYIWDSENVTVFSGFLINAM
;
A
#
# COMPACT_ATOMS: atom_id res chain seq x y z
N MET A 1 16.51 -1.29 -60.58
CA MET A 1 15.52 -1.59 -59.52
C MET A 1 16.29 -1.98 -58.26
N ARG A 2 16.05 -1.29 -57.14
CA ARG A 2 16.83 -1.40 -55.90
C ARG A 2 16.60 -2.77 -55.24
N GLN A 3 17.68 -3.48 -54.91
CA GLN A 3 17.63 -4.60 -53.96
C GLN A 3 17.26 -4.03 -52.58
N GLY A 4 16.04 -4.28 -52.14
CA GLY A 4 15.63 -4.02 -50.76
C GLY A 4 16.31 -5.05 -49.88
N ASN A 5 17.26 -4.60 -49.05
CA ASN A 5 17.74 -5.36 -47.91
C ASN A 5 16.57 -5.54 -46.94
N CYS A 6 15.84 -6.64 -47.07
CA CYS A 6 15.08 -7.20 -45.97
C CYS A 6 16.13 -7.66 -44.96
N ILE A 7 16.45 -6.79 -44.00
CA ILE A 7 17.12 -7.21 -42.77
C ILE A 7 16.12 -8.14 -42.11
N LEU A 8 16.30 -9.41 -42.44
CA LEU A 8 15.58 -10.56 -41.96
C LEU A 8 15.36 -10.36 -40.47
N LEU A 9 14.11 -10.52 -40.05
CA LEU A 9 13.60 -10.63 -38.70
C LEU A 9 14.27 -11.85 -38.01
N HIS A 10 15.58 -11.77 -37.87
CA HIS A 10 16.52 -12.75 -37.33
C HIS A 10 17.29 -12.11 -36.18
N ILE A 11 16.65 -11.16 -35.49
CA ILE A 11 16.80 -11.03 -34.04
C ILE A 11 16.33 -12.37 -33.50
N THR A 12 17.28 -13.30 -33.43
CA THR A 12 17.02 -14.74 -33.40
C THR A 12 16.00 -15.10 -32.32
N GLN A 13 15.09 -16.02 -32.65
CA GLN A 13 14.22 -16.72 -31.70
C GLN A 13 14.98 -17.17 -30.43
N LYS A 14 16.29 -17.43 -30.56
CA LYS A 14 17.22 -17.75 -29.48
C LYS A 14 17.39 -16.60 -28.46
N TYR A 15 17.52 -15.34 -28.89
CA TYR A 15 17.62 -14.21 -27.96
C TYR A 15 16.30 -13.96 -27.23
N ILE A 16 15.16 -13.97 -27.95
CA ILE A 16 13.83 -13.82 -27.35
C ILE A 16 13.57 -14.95 -26.33
N LEU A 17 13.92 -16.19 -26.69
CA LEU A 17 13.79 -17.33 -25.79
C LEU A 17 14.70 -17.20 -24.56
N LEU A 18 15.94 -16.72 -24.72
CA LEU A 18 16.85 -16.46 -23.59
C LEU A 18 16.32 -15.38 -22.65
N TYR A 19 15.76 -14.28 -23.18
CA TYR A 19 15.10 -13.26 -22.36
C TYR A 19 13.88 -13.82 -21.64
N CYS A 20 13.06 -14.61 -22.32
CA CYS A 20 11.89 -15.27 -21.73
C CYS A 20 12.32 -16.23 -20.60
N ILE A 21 13.35 -17.03 -20.82
CA ILE A 21 13.91 -17.93 -19.80
C ILE A 21 14.47 -17.13 -18.62
N GLN A 22 15.28 -16.09 -18.84
CA GLN A 22 15.79 -15.24 -17.76
C GLN A 22 14.66 -14.59 -16.96
N TRP A 23 13.62 -14.13 -17.64
CA TRP A 23 12.45 -13.55 -17.00
C TRP A 23 11.70 -14.59 -16.16
N ILE A 24 11.48 -15.80 -16.69
CA ILE A 24 10.88 -16.91 -15.95
C ILE A 24 11.72 -17.30 -14.73
N GLN A 25 13.05 -17.35 -14.86
CA GLN A 25 13.93 -17.65 -13.71
C GLN A 25 13.87 -16.54 -12.66
N LYS A 26 13.88 -15.27 -13.07
CA LYS A 26 13.71 -14.12 -12.16
C LYS A 26 12.38 -14.19 -11.41
N VAL A 27 11.30 -14.51 -12.13
CA VAL A 27 9.96 -14.67 -11.55
C VAL A 27 9.94 -15.84 -10.57
N LYS A 28 10.53 -16.97 -10.94
CA LYS A 28 10.69 -18.13 -10.05
C LYS A 28 11.52 -17.79 -8.82
N GLU A 29 12.64 -17.10 -8.95
CA GLU A 29 13.45 -16.65 -7.81
C GLU A 29 12.67 -15.74 -6.87
N VAL A 30 11.89 -14.79 -7.39
CA VAL A 30 11.04 -13.91 -6.56
C VAL A 30 9.94 -14.72 -5.85
N ILE A 31 9.30 -15.64 -6.56
CA ILE A 31 8.24 -16.49 -6.01
C ILE A 31 8.78 -17.47 -4.96
N MET A 32 9.94 -18.08 -5.22
CA MET A 32 10.60 -19.08 -4.38
C MET A 32 11.57 -18.49 -3.37
N SER A 33 11.78 -17.17 -3.35
CA SER A 33 12.68 -16.56 -2.35
C SER A 33 12.12 -16.83 -0.96
N ASN A 34 13.01 -17.21 -0.04
CA ASN A 34 12.67 -17.40 1.37
C ASN A 34 12.46 -16.06 2.10
N ARG A 35 12.26 -14.96 1.35
CA ARG A 35 12.01 -13.65 1.94
C ARG A 35 10.55 -13.59 2.40
N PRO A 36 10.31 -13.10 3.62
CA PRO A 36 8.95 -12.90 4.11
C PRO A 36 8.22 -11.95 3.18
N LYS A 37 7.03 -12.38 2.73
CA LYS A 37 6.12 -11.59 1.91
C LYS A 37 5.14 -10.94 2.86
N VAL A 38 4.96 -9.63 2.72
CA VAL A 38 4.05 -8.86 3.57
C VAL A 38 3.21 -7.97 2.69
N ALA A 39 1.89 -8.11 2.76
CA ALA A 39 0.96 -7.29 2.02
C ALA A 39 -0.41 -7.33 2.68
N PHE A 40 -1.10 -6.20 2.73
CA PHE A 40 -2.50 -6.18 3.11
C PHE A 40 -3.31 -5.26 2.20
N SER A 41 -4.60 -5.53 2.10
CA SER A 41 -5.58 -4.67 1.44
C SER A 41 -6.89 -4.78 2.17
N ALA A 42 -7.51 -3.65 2.52
CA ALA A 42 -8.72 -3.62 3.31
C ALA A 42 -9.59 -2.39 2.99
N SER A 43 -10.90 -2.49 3.25
CA SER A 43 -11.88 -1.40 3.18
C SER A 43 -12.70 -1.30 4.47
N LEU A 44 -13.41 -0.19 4.67
CA LEU A 44 -14.32 -0.01 5.81
C LEU A 44 -15.50 -1.01 5.80
N GLY A 45 -15.83 -1.58 4.64
CA GLY A 45 -16.95 -2.52 4.46
C GLY A 45 -18.22 -1.88 3.90
N SER A 46 -19.31 -2.66 3.86
CA SER A 46 -20.60 -2.33 3.20
C SER A 46 -21.33 -1.10 3.76
N ASN A 47 -21.05 -0.71 5.00
CA ASN A 47 -21.54 0.53 5.61
C ASN A 47 -20.41 1.57 5.73
N GLY A 48 -19.55 1.69 4.71
CA GLY A 48 -18.24 2.38 4.71
C GLY A 48 -18.23 3.88 5.06
N TYR A 49 -19.26 4.39 5.70
CA TYR A 49 -19.31 5.67 6.37
C TYR A 49 -18.62 5.60 7.75
N PHE A 50 -17.73 6.55 8.01
CA PHE A 50 -17.07 6.73 9.30
C PHE A 50 -17.10 8.22 9.68
N GLY A 51 -17.62 8.53 10.86
CA GLY A 51 -17.82 9.90 11.32
C GLY A 51 -19.30 10.26 11.57
N PRO A 52 -19.60 11.55 11.82
CA PRO A 52 -18.65 12.62 12.10
C PRO A 52 -17.89 12.36 13.41
N VAL A 53 -16.61 12.71 13.45
CA VAL A 53 -15.76 12.66 14.66
C VAL A 53 -15.19 14.05 14.93
N ASN A 54 -15.02 14.40 16.19
CA ASN A 54 -14.46 15.69 16.65
C ASN A 54 -13.00 15.57 17.12
N THR A 55 -12.46 14.36 17.15
CA THR A 55 -11.07 14.07 17.50
C THR A 55 -10.49 13.05 16.52
N ASP A 56 -9.17 12.94 16.48
CA ASP A 56 -8.50 11.89 15.70
C ASP A 56 -8.87 10.52 16.28
N VAL A 57 -9.31 9.60 15.40
CA VAL A 57 -9.67 8.23 15.76
C VAL A 57 -9.00 7.27 14.79
N THR A 58 -8.67 6.08 15.29
CA THR A 58 -8.14 5.00 14.45
C THR A 58 -9.23 4.44 13.55
N LEU A 59 -9.01 4.48 12.24
CA LEU A 59 -9.90 3.79 11.32
C LEU A 59 -9.61 2.28 11.34
N VAL A 60 -10.62 1.51 11.71
CA VAL A 60 -10.58 0.05 11.68
C VAL A 60 -11.24 -0.44 10.39
N TYR A 61 -10.44 -0.92 9.45
CA TYR A 61 -10.90 -1.46 8.17
C TYR A 61 -11.34 -2.90 8.38
N LYS A 62 -12.66 -3.07 8.47
CA LYS A 62 -13.30 -4.34 8.86
C LYS A 62 -13.37 -5.35 7.73
N ASN A 63 -13.23 -4.94 6.48
CA ASN A 63 -13.28 -5.84 5.34
C ASN A 63 -11.87 -6.03 4.78
N VAL A 64 -11.22 -7.15 5.09
CA VAL A 64 -9.84 -7.44 4.71
C VAL A 64 -9.84 -8.39 3.50
N PHE A 65 -9.27 -7.94 2.38
CA PHE A 65 -9.16 -8.72 1.15
C PHE A 65 -7.90 -9.59 1.12
N ILE A 66 -6.78 -9.03 1.61
CA ILE A 66 -5.46 -9.67 1.65
C ILE A 66 -4.80 -9.31 2.98
N ASN A 67 -4.13 -10.26 3.62
CA ASN A 67 -3.29 -10.04 4.81
C ASN A 67 -2.11 -11.04 4.86
N VAL A 68 -1.27 -11.03 3.84
CA VAL A 68 -0.09 -11.90 3.78
C VAL A 68 0.90 -11.48 4.87
N GLY A 69 1.31 -12.42 5.70
CA GLY A 69 2.22 -12.19 6.83
C GLY A 69 1.53 -11.66 8.08
N ASP A 70 0.19 -11.62 8.12
CA ASP A 70 -0.64 -11.27 9.28
C ASP A 70 -0.26 -9.94 9.97
N ALA A 71 0.26 -9.01 9.16
CA ALA A 71 0.79 -7.75 9.64
C ALA A 71 -0.31 -6.74 9.98
N TYR A 72 -1.48 -6.80 9.33
CA TYR A 72 -2.62 -5.94 9.67
C TYR A 72 -3.52 -6.57 10.73
N GLN A 73 -3.70 -5.87 11.85
CA GLN A 73 -4.57 -6.27 12.95
C GLN A 73 -5.97 -5.71 12.77
N GLN A 74 -6.89 -6.54 12.28
CA GLN A 74 -8.27 -6.14 12.01
C GLN A 74 -9.05 -5.67 13.25
N ALA A 75 -8.66 -6.10 14.45
CA ALA A 75 -9.29 -5.65 15.69
C ALA A 75 -8.96 -4.20 16.04
N THR A 76 -7.78 -3.72 15.64
CA THR A 76 -7.24 -2.40 16.05
C THR A 76 -7.07 -1.43 14.89
N GLY A 77 -7.03 -1.90 13.65
CA GLY A 77 -6.72 -1.08 12.47
C GLY A 77 -5.22 -0.82 12.28
N ILE A 78 -4.37 -1.53 13.01
CA ILE A 78 -2.92 -1.28 13.07
C ILE A 78 -2.18 -2.31 12.21
N PHE A 79 -1.30 -1.84 11.34
CA PHE A 79 -0.30 -2.65 10.65
C PHE A 79 1.01 -2.70 11.46
N ILE A 80 1.56 -3.88 11.68
CA ILE A 80 2.84 -4.10 12.34
C ILE A 80 3.81 -4.74 11.33
N ALA A 81 4.82 -4.01 10.88
CA ALA A 81 5.86 -4.48 9.97
C ALA A 81 6.62 -5.68 10.58
N PRO A 82 6.46 -6.91 10.08
CA PRO A 82 7.04 -8.06 10.75
C PRO A 82 8.55 -8.19 10.50
N VAL A 83 9.13 -7.39 9.59
CA VAL A 83 10.54 -7.45 9.18
C VAL A 83 11.08 -6.09 8.73
N ARG A 84 12.41 -5.93 8.66
CA ARG A 84 13.02 -4.75 8.01
C ARG A 84 12.69 -4.76 6.53
N GLY A 85 12.40 -3.59 6.00
CA GLY A 85 12.11 -3.48 4.58
C GLY A 85 11.60 -2.11 4.18
N VAL A 86 11.31 -2.02 2.89
CA VAL A 86 10.62 -0.87 2.30
C VAL A 86 9.16 -1.23 2.18
N TYR A 87 8.31 -0.38 2.75
CA TYR A 87 6.86 -0.56 2.74
C TYR A 87 6.20 0.59 2.01
N TYR A 88 5.27 0.27 1.13
CA TYR A 88 4.45 1.25 0.42
C TYR A 88 3.04 1.22 0.96
N PHE A 89 2.51 2.41 1.26
CA PHE A 89 1.14 2.60 1.70
C PHE A 89 0.45 3.52 0.74
N SER A 90 -0.75 3.15 0.33
CA SER A 90 -1.69 4.03 -0.35
C SER A 90 -3.03 3.94 0.35
N PHE A 91 -3.69 5.08 0.47
CA PHE A 91 -4.97 5.18 1.15
C PHE A 91 -5.83 6.22 0.47
N PHE A 92 -7.13 5.95 0.47
CA PHE A 92 -8.13 6.72 -0.26
C PHE A 92 -9.38 6.86 0.59
N TYR A 93 -10.11 7.94 0.39
CA TYR A 93 -11.43 8.15 0.96
C TYR A 93 -12.39 8.72 -0.08
N HIS A 94 -13.68 8.51 0.18
CA HIS A 94 -14.79 9.19 -0.47
C HIS A 94 -15.52 10.01 0.60
N SER A 95 -15.54 11.33 0.46
CA SER A 95 -16.14 12.24 1.42
C SER A 95 -17.47 12.78 0.93
N GLY A 96 -18.45 12.81 1.84
CA GLY A 96 -19.62 13.67 1.66
C GLY A 96 -19.26 15.16 1.74
N THR A 97 -20.26 16.01 1.61
CA THR A 97 -20.08 17.46 1.41
C THR A 97 -20.20 18.25 2.72
N LYS A 98 -21.09 17.79 3.62
CA LYS A 98 -21.48 18.50 4.85
C LYS A 98 -20.34 18.73 5.86
N HIS A 99 -19.33 17.86 5.88
CA HIS A 99 -18.23 17.91 6.86
C HIS A 99 -16.89 17.77 6.15
N GLY A 100 -15.89 18.48 6.68
CA GLY A 100 -14.51 18.28 6.26
C GLY A 100 -14.09 16.84 6.56
N THR A 101 -13.27 16.27 5.67
CA THR A 101 -12.78 14.90 5.79
C THR A 101 -11.27 14.91 5.77
N GLY A 102 -10.65 14.12 6.64
CA GLY A 102 -9.20 13.92 6.68
C GLY A 102 -8.89 12.45 6.86
N LEU A 103 -7.89 11.97 6.14
CA LEU A 103 -7.30 10.66 6.36
C LEU A 103 -5.78 10.83 6.47
N ALA A 104 -5.23 10.35 7.57
CA ALA A 104 -3.82 10.51 7.91
C ALA A 104 -3.17 9.14 8.14
N LEU A 105 -1.92 9.03 7.68
CA LEU A 105 -1.04 7.91 7.98
C LEU A 105 -0.09 8.32 9.11
N TYR A 106 -0.01 7.47 10.12
CA TYR A 106 0.88 7.66 11.26
C TYR A 106 1.96 6.57 11.28
N ARG A 107 3.18 6.96 11.68
CA ARG A 107 4.28 6.06 12.01
C ARG A 107 4.73 6.37 13.43
N ASN A 108 4.56 5.42 14.35
CA ASN A 108 4.96 5.55 15.77
C ASN A 108 4.48 6.88 16.39
N GLY A 109 3.19 7.20 16.22
CA GLY A 109 2.58 8.45 16.72
C GLY A 109 2.93 9.72 15.94
N LYS A 110 3.84 9.67 14.95
CA LYS A 110 4.18 10.81 14.09
C LYS A 110 3.38 10.77 12.81
N HIS A 111 2.72 11.88 12.51
CA HIS A 111 2.02 12.08 11.25
C HIS A 111 3.02 12.11 10.07
N VAL A 112 2.83 11.26 9.06
CA VAL A 112 3.75 11.14 7.91
C VAL A 112 3.10 11.42 6.55
N ALA A 113 1.79 11.29 6.42
CA ALA A 113 1.05 11.66 5.21
C ALA A 113 -0.40 12.04 5.55
N LEU A 114 -0.93 13.04 4.84
CA LEU A 114 -2.32 13.52 4.98
C LEU A 114 -2.98 13.59 3.61
N THR A 115 -4.25 13.25 3.54
CA THR A 115 -5.16 13.79 2.53
C THR A 115 -6.36 14.40 3.24
N LYS A 116 -6.79 15.57 2.80
CA LYS A 116 -7.87 16.32 3.45
C LYS A 116 -8.73 17.02 2.43
N ASN A 117 -9.98 17.22 2.80
CA ASN A 117 -10.92 18.06 2.09
C ASN A 117 -11.73 18.91 3.07
N ASN A 118 -12.08 20.12 2.64
CA ASN A 118 -12.90 21.04 3.40
C ASN A 118 -14.39 20.69 3.21
N PRO A 119 -15.29 21.13 4.11
CA PRO A 119 -16.71 21.09 3.81
C PRO A 119 -17.01 21.83 2.50
N SER A 120 -17.89 21.27 1.68
CA SER A 120 -18.35 21.85 0.42
C SER A 120 -19.88 21.82 0.33
N THR A 121 -20.47 22.66 -0.50
CA THR A 121 -21.90 22.61 -0.83
C THR A 121 -22.17 21.83 -2.12
N ASP A 122 -21.12 21.38 -2.78
CA ASP A 122 -21.16 20.88 -4.15
C ASP A 122 -21.26 19.35 -4.16
N SER A 123 -20.41 18.67 -4.93
CA SER A 123 -20.40 17.21 -5.06
C SER A 123 -19.51 16.55 -4.00
N PRO A 124 -19.77 15.28 -3.64
CA PRO A 124 -18.82 14.44 -2.92
C PRO A 124 -17.45 14.44 -3.57
N GLU A 125 -16.40 14.35 -2.76
CA GLU A 125 -15.01 14.46 -3.20
C GLU A 125 -14.22 13.21 -2.84
N ASN A 126 -13.23 12.88 -3.66
CA ASN A 126 -12.31 11.77 -3.41
C ASN A 126 -10.95 12.34 -3.05
N GLY A 127 -10.33 11.76 -2.04
CA GLY A 127 -8.97 12.07 -1.66
C GLY A 127 -8.13 10.81 -1.58
N GLY A 128 -6.83 10.95 -1.81
CA GLY A 128 -5.88 9.88 -1.60
C GLY A 128 -4.47 10.41 -1.43
N ASN A 129 -3.63 9.60 -0.79
CA ASN A 129 -2.21 9.84 -0.69
C ASN A 129 -1.47 8.50 -0.61
N GLY A 130 -0.16 8.52 -0.80
CA GLY A 130 0.68 7.36 -0.60
C GLY A 130 2.12 7.74 -0.29
N LEU A 131 2.81 6.86 0.43
CA LEU A 131 4.18 7.07 0.87
C LEU A 131 4.93 5.74 0.92
N THR A 132 6.21 5.82 0.60
CA THR A 132 7.17 4.73 0.76
C THR A 132 8.01 4.98 2.01
N LEU A 133 8.06 4.01 2.92
CA LEU A 133 8.76 4.10 4.20
C LEU A 133 9.82 3.01 4.32
N LEU A 134 11.00 3.38 4.81
CA LEU A 134 12.03 2.43 5.23
C LEU A 134 11.81 2.07 6.71
N TYR A 135 11.57 0.80 6.98
CA TYR A 135 11.48 0.26 8.32
C TYR A 135 12.80 -0.41 8.77
N ILE A 136 13.39 0.27 9.74
CA ILE A 136 14.44 -0.05 10.69
C ILE A 136 14.07 -0.90 11.92
N TRP A 137 14.64 -2.08 12.22
CA TRP A 137 14.56 -2.52 13.65
C TRP A 137 15.59 -1.68 14.40
N ASP A 138 15.14 -0.72 15.18
CA ASP A 138 15.96 0.05 16.11
C ASP A 138 15.60 -0.40 17.52
N SER A 139 16.61 -0.70 18.33
CA SER A 139 16.47 -1.47 19.59
C SER A 139 15.92 -0.67 20.77
N GLU A 140 15.07 0.33 20.54
CA GLU A 140 14.43 1.09 21.62
C GLU A 140 12.92 1.21 21.40
N ASN A 141 12.19 0.37 22.13
CA ASN A 141 10.79 0.49 22.52
C ASN A 141 9.72 0.36 21.43
N VAL A 142 9.11 -0.83 21.43
CA VAL A 142 7.77 -1.14 20.91
C VAL A 142 6.80 0.02 21.17
N THR A 143 6.33 0.67 20.09
CA THR A 143 5.40 1.81 20.17
C THR A 143 4.04 1.45 19.59
N VAL A 144 3.07 1.13 20.45
CA VAL A 144 1.63 1.08 20.09
C VAL A 144 1.08 2.51 20.10
N PHE A 145 0.23 2.95 19.14
CA PHE A 145 -0.87 3.95 19.33
C PHE A 145 -1.51 4.48 18.03
N SER A 146 -2.79 4.11 17.81
CA SER A 146 -3.96 4.78 17.17
C SER A 146 -3.90 5.58 15.82
N GLY A 147 -4.54 5.07 14.76
CA GLY A 147 -4.57 5.54 13.36
C GLY A 147 -4.29 4.38 12.40
N PHE A 148 -4.54 4.46 11.08
CA PHE A 148 -3.91 3.45 10.19
C PHE A 148 -2.40 3.60 10.41
N LEU A 149 -1.80 2.59 11.02
CA LEU A 149 -0.49 2.71 11.66
C LEU A 149 0.42 1.63 11.19
N ILE A 150 1.69 1.98 11.08
CA ILE A 150 2.80 1.08 10.79
C ILE A 150 3.63 1.06 12.06
N ASN A 151 3.70 -0.06 12.76
CA ASN A 151 4.62 -0.24 13.88
C ASN A 151 5.60 -1.34 13.55
N ALA A 152 6.82 -1.30 14.08
CA ALA A 152 7.53 -2.53 14.35
C ALA A 152 8.52 -2.33 15.48
N MET A 153 8.95 -3.46 16.07
CA MET A 153 9.45 -3.53 17.44
C MET A 153 10.69 -2.67 17.69
#